data_AF-A0A533WM80-F1
#
_entry.id   AF-A0A533WM80-F1
#
_cell.length_a   1.000
_cell.length_b   1.000
_cell.length_c   1.000
_cell.angle_alpha   90.00
_cell.angle_beta   90.00
_cell.angle_gamma   90.00
#
_symmetry.space_group_name_H-M   'P 1'
#
loop_
_entity.id
_entity.type
_entity.pdbx_description
1 polymer ?
#
loop_
_entity_poly.entity_id
_entity_poly.type
_entity_poly.pdbx_seq_one_letter_code
_entity_poly.pdbx_strand_id
1 'polypeptide(L)' 'MVQVIDSDKAREIARYFLAQNHIVIDVRNPTLEDHTWIVDADVTLYATHHIKRVKIHAETGRILSCESRLYPKTASL' A
#
# COMPACT_ATOMS: atom_id res chain seq x y z
N MET A 1 23.07 -13.14 6.62
CA MET A 1 22.25 -11.96 6.90
C MET A 1 21.16 -11.92 5.86
N VAL A 2 19.88 -11.92 6.27
CA VAL A 2 18.78 -11.78 5.32
C VAL A 2 18.68 -10.30 4.94
N GLN A 3 18.69 -10.00 3.65
CA GLN A 3 18.62 -8.63 3.16
C GLN A 3 17.15 -8.19 3.12
N VAL A 4 16.82 -7.20 3.94
CA VAL A 4 15.52 -6.52 3.89
C VAL A 4 15.46 -5.65 2.64
N ILE A 5 14.33 -5.69 1.92
CA ILE A 5 14.09 -4.81 0.78
C ILE A 5 13.98 -3.36 1.28
N ASP A 6 14.48 -2.41 0.50
CA ASP A 6 14.37 -0.99 0.83
C ASP A 6 12.95 -0.45 0.60
N SER A 7 12.72 0.79 1.03
CA SER A 7 11.43 1.46 0.93
C SER A 7 11.01 1.73 -0.51
N ASP A 8 11.95 2.00 -1.42
CA ASP A 8 11.65 2.20 -2.83
C ASP A 8 11.14 0.90 -3.46
N LYS A 9 11.75 -0.23 -3.11
CA LYS A 9 11.31 -1.55 -3.55
C LYS A 9 9.94 -1.91 -2.98
N ALA A 10 9.68 -1.60 -1.71
CA ALA A 10 8.37 -1.79 -1.11
C ALA A 10 7.29 -0.95 -1.82
N ARG A 11 7.60 0.31 -2.15
CA ARG A 11 6.72 1.21 -2.91
C ARG A 11 6.41 0.65 -4.30
N GLU A 12 7.43 0.14 -4.99
CA GLU A 12 7.30 -0.47 -6.32
C GLU A 12 6.40 -1.72 -6.28
N ILE A 13 6.63 -2.63 -5.32
CA ILE A 13 5.80 -3.84 -5.14
C ILE A 13 4.34 -3.47 -4.89
N ALA A 14 4.06 -2.52 -3.99
CA ALA A 14 2.70 -2.07 -3.71
C ALA A 14 2.04 -1.49 -4.96
N ARG A 15 2.75 -0.66 -5.73
CA ARG A 15 2.25 -0.06 -6.97
C ARG A 15 1.86 -1.13 -7.97
N TYR A 16 2.74 -2.11 -8.23
CA TYR A 16 2.47 -3.17 -9.20
C TYR A 16 1.32 -4.07 -8.78
N PHE A 17 1.25 -4.44 -7.51
CA PHE A 17 0.15 -5.22 -6.98
C PHE A 17 -1.20 -4.51 -7.13
N LEU A 18 -1.28 -3.23 -6.77
CA LEU A 18 -2.52 -2.45 -6.84
C LEU A 18 -2.96 -2.17 -8.28
N ALA A 19 -2.00 -1.92 -9.18
CA ALA A 19 -2.25 -1.66 -10.60
C ALA A 19 -2.92 -2.82 -11.34
N GLN A 20 -2.93 -4.03 -10.77
CA GLN A 20 -3.64 -5.17 -11.34
C GLN A 20 -5.17 -4.99 -11.35
N ASN A 21 -5.71 -4.20 -10.42
CA ASN A 21 -7.16 -4.04 -10.25
C ASN A 21 -7.60 -2.57 -10.08
N HIS A 22 -6.67 -1.63 -9.95
CA HIS A 22 -6.96 -0.22 -9.68
C HIS A 22 -6.12 0.69 -10.56
N ILE A 23 -6.58 1.93 -10.77
CA ILE A 23 -5.73 3.01 -11.25
C ILE A 23 -4.98 3.57 -10.03
N VAL A 24 -3.66 3.44 -10.00
CA VAL A 24 -2.83 3.97 -8.90
C VAL A 24 -2.51 5.44 -9.16
N ILE A 25 -3.00 6.33 -8.29
CA ILE A 25 -2.78 7.78 -8.37
C ILE A 25 -1.45 8.13 -7.71
N ASP A 26 -1.28 7.72 -6.46
CA ASP A 26 -0.08 7.97 -5.67
C ASP A 26 0.22 6.79 -4.74
N VAL A 27 1.50 6.58 -4.44
CA VAL A 27 1.96 5.61 -3.43
C VAL A 27 2.81 6.36 -2.42
N ARG A 28 2.30 6.44 -1.19
CA ARG A 28 2.92 7.21 -0.11
C ARG A 28 4.20 6.55 0.38
N ASN A 29 4.95 7.28 1.21
CA ASN A 29 6.19 6.78 1.80
C ASN A 29 5.92 5.54 2.68
N PRO A 30 6.57 4.39 2.38
CA PRO A 30 6.45 3.19 3.21
C PRO A 30 7.03 3.37 4.61
N THR A 31 6.39 2.74 5.60
CA THR A 31 6.93 2.59 6.96
C THR A 31 7.28 1.12 7.22
N LEU A 32 8.39 0.86 7.90
CA LEU A 32 8.80 -0.48 8.30
C LEU A 32 8.43 -0.70 9.76
N GLU A 33 7.56 -1.67 10.02
CA GLU A 33 7.08 -2.04 11.36
C GLU A 33 7.09 -3.57 11.48
N ASP A 34 7.73 -4.14 12.50
CA ASP A 34 7.74 -5.58 12.79
C ASP A 34 7.99 -6.47 11.55
N HIS A 35 9.10 -6.22 10.84
CA HIS A 35 9.47 -6.93 9.60
C HIS A 35 8.43 -6.84 8.47
N THR A 36 7.56 -5.83 8.52
CA THR A 36 6.50 -5.59 7.53
C THR A 36 6.58 -4.17 7.01
N TRP A 37 6.69 -4.03 5.70
CA TRP A 37 6.46 -2.74 5.05
C TRP A 37 4.97 -2.46 5.00
N ILE A 38 4.57 -1.32 5.53
CA ILE A 38 3.22 -0.77 5.44
C ILE A 38 3.25 0.33 4.38
N VAL A 39 2.46 0.15 3.32
CA VAL A 39 2.39 1.07 2.19
C VAL A 39 0.95 1.51 1.98
N ASP A 40 0.69 2.80 2.17
CA ASP A 40 -0.59 3.41 1.83
C ASP A 40 -0.53 3.98 0.41
N ALA A 41 -1.59 3.79 -0.36
CA ALA A 41 -1.71 4.28 -1.73
C ALA A 41 -3.10 4.82 -2.01
N ASP A 42 -3.14 5.92 -2.76
CA ASP A 42 -4.36 6.53 -3.28
C ASP A 42 -4.67 5.91 -4.65
N VAL A 43 -5.84 5.30 -4.77
CA VAL A 43 -6.24 4.54 -5.97
C VAL A 43 -7.67 4.91 -6.39
N THR A 44 -7.99 4.66 -7.66
CA THR A 44 -9.35 4.76 -8.19
C THR A 44 -9.85 3.41 -8.70
N LEU A 45 -11.09 3.08 -8.36
CA LEU A 45 -11.83 1.92 -8.87
C LEU A 45 -13.26 2.36 -9.18
N TYR A 46 -13.75 2.10 -10.40
CA TYR A 46 -15.08 2.54 -10.87
C TYR A 46 -15.37 4.03 -10.56
N ALA A 47 -14.41 4.91 -10.91
CA ALA A 47 -14.46 6.35 -10.65
C ALA A 47 -14.58 6.76 -9.17
N THR A 48 -14.41 5.82 -8.24
CA THR A 48 -14.42 6.08 -6.79
C THR A 48 -12.99 6.09 -6.25
N HIS A 49 -12.65 7.11 -5.48
CA HIS A 49 -11.37 7.22 -4.81
C HIS A 49 -11.31 6.35 -3.56
N HIS A 50 -10.21 5.63 -3.37
CA HIS A 50 -9.97 4.77 -2.22
C HIS A 50 -8.54 4.91 -1.72
N ILE A 51 -8.35 4.77 -0.41
CA ILE A 51 -7.03 4.54 0.18
C ILE A 51 -6.88 3.05 0.41
N LYS A 52 -5.82 2.46 -0.13
CA LYS A 52 -5.44 1.07 0.11
C LYS A 52 -4.19 1.01 0.97
N ARG A 53 -4.21 0.14 1.97
CA ARG A 53 -3.05 -0.22 2.76
C ARG A 53 -2.58 -1.60 2.35
N VAL A 54 -1.35 -1.69 1.84
CA VAL A 54 -0.69 -2.94 1.48
C VAL A 54 0.35 -3.27 2.55
N LYS A 55 0.29 -4.48 3.10
CA LYS A 55 1.32 -5.01 4.01
C LYS A 55 2.21 -5.97 3.24
N ILE A 56 3.52 -5.79 3.32
CA ILE A 56 4.51 -6.53 2.54
C ILE A 56 5.57 -7.08 3.47
N HIS A 57 5.86 -8.38 3.38
CA HIS A 57 6.94 -9.00 4.16
C HIS A 57 8.30 -8.43 3.76
N ALA A 58 9.02 -7.84 4.72
CA ALA A 58 10.20 -7.02 4.44
C ALA A 58 11.37 -7.79 3.81
N GLU A 59 11.49 -9.09 4.08
CA GLU A 59 12.57 -9.91 3.51
C GLU A 59 12.25 -10.54 2.16
N THR A 60 10.96 -10.77 1.87
CA THR A 60 10.54 -11.61 0.72
C THR A 60 9.77 -10.84 -0.33
N GLY A 61 9.30 -9.62 -0.02
CA GLY A 61 8.42 -8.86 -0.90
C GLY A 61 7.02 -9.47 -1.05
N ARG A 62 6.67 -10.52 -0.30
CA ARG A 62 5.35 -11.15 -0.36
C ARG A 62 4.29 -10.21 0.20
N ILE A 63 3.17 -10.10 -0.52
CA ILE A 63 1.98 -9.40 -0.03
C ILE A 63 1.36 -10.23 1.11
N LEU A 64 1.22 -9.60 2.28
CA LEU A 64 0.60 -10.21 3.47
C LEU A 64 -0.90 -9.87 3.54
N SER A 65 -1.26 -8.62 3.26
CA SER A 65 -2.66 -8.19 3.19
C SER A 65 -2.83 -6.92 2.34
N CYS A 66 -4.08 -6.69 1.93
CA CYS A 66 -4.52 -5.45 1.30
C CYS A 66 -5.87 -5.04 1.88
N GLU A 67 -5.91 -3.88 2.53
CA GLU A 67 -7.08 -3.39 3.26
C GLU A 67 -7.53 -2.07 2.64
N SER A 68 -8.85 -1.87 2.50
CA SER A 68 -9.39 -0.56 2.12
C SER A 68 -9.57 0.27 3.38
N ARG A 69 -8.86 1.40 3.46
CA ARG A 69 -9.22 2.45 4.40
C ARG A 69 -10.21 3.35 3.69
N LEU A 70 -11.47 3.27 4.10
CA LEU A 70 -12.36 4.39 3.89
C LEU A 70 -11.74 5.54 4.68
N TYR A 71 -11.55 6.70 4.04
CA TYR A 71 -11.43 7.95 4.80
C TYR A 71 -12.56 7.90 5.84
N PRO A 72 -12.34 8.19 7.14
CA PRO A 72 -13.48 8.47 7.99
C PRO A 72 -14.27 9.53 7.22
N LYS A 73 -15.54 9.25 6.92
CA LYS A 73 -16.48 10.30 6.57
C LYS A 73 -16.20 11.37 7.60
N THR A 74 -15.66 12.51 7.18
CA THR A 74 -15.79 13.71 7.97
C THR A 74 -17.28 13.82 8.21
N ALA A 75 -17.70 13.48 9.43
CA ALA A 75 -18.91 13.98 10.00
C ALA A 75 -18.71 15.50 10.00
N SER A 76 -19.12 16.14 8.91
CA SER A 76 -19.16 17.57 8.78
C SER A 76 -20.62 17.95 8.75
N LEU A 77 -21.04 18.41 9.93
CA LEU A 77 -22.28 19.11 10.33
C LEU A 77 -23.57 18.29 10.31
#